data_AF-A0A0C3NKL3-F1
#
_entry.id   AF-A0A0C3NKL3-F1
#
_cell.length_a   1.000
_cell.length_b   1.000
_cell.length_c   1.000
_cell.angle_alpha   90.00
_cell.angle_beta   90.00
_cell.angle_gamma   90.00
#
_symmetry.space_group_name_H-M   'P 1'
#
loop_
_entity.id
_entity.type
_entity.pdbx_description
1 polymer ?
#
loop_
_entity_poly.entity_id
_entity_poly.type
_entity_poly.pdbx_seq_one_letter_code
_entity_poly.pdbx_strand_id
1 'polypeptide(L)'
;MSPQRQNKTPQPTPGHSCDYSQVADDNLVVLTDDLTDTEREKTAEKARRREEAERKEREREAERKAKREEAKHRKAEEARQEAERRQREEEEVQRKKAAEEEAEKQRQKAAAEEAERQRQRASQERAQARRDEVAQRLTGAVYDVNTAQKVPGASVVVTATKRAPCTHCIASLTAGQCELGRGKTRACVPCHNKKKTCSWAREEAVAGPSRKRAGTGSSRGEKKKRTRGKGKERATETEEADDEREAGGEDEEPETPLEGPSGVSSWWTEWERERQLQAAERYAAAHEKAATAFERMARAVEQMAEAAERTANEWGLYREWAEWAEMRRREDAREARMAEFERTGGGWKRPQSEAEDKNEEADEGAEGDNEEEEDVGGEKEGGEEQEGGGGQAMEE
;
A
#
# COMPACT_ATOMS: atom_id res chain seq x y z
N MET A 1 -22.07 -33.45 -3.47
CA MET A 1 -22.85 -34.60 -3.98
C MET A 1 -24.31 -34.18 -4.03
N SER A 2 -24.78 -33.68 -5.19
CA SER A 2 -26.16 -33.21 -5.37
C SER A 2 -27.05 -34.35 -5.86
N PRO A 3 -28.26 -34.55 -5.31
CA PRO A 3 -29.12 -35.65 -5.72
C PRO A 3 -29.84 -35.30 -7.03
N GLN A 4 -29.55 -36.08 -8.06
CA GLN A 4 -30.20 -36.02 -9.37
C GLN A 4 -31.66 -36.50 -9.23
N ARG A 5 -32.60 -35.56 -9.20
CA ARG A 5 -34.05 -35.85 -9.20
C ARG A 5 -34.44 -36.50 -10.53
N GLN A 6 -34.79 -37.77 -10.49
CA GLN A 6 -35.44 -38.47 -11.61
C GLN A 6 -36.92 -38.04 -11.67
N ASN A 7 -37.29 -37.21 -12.65
CA ASN A 7 -38.67 -36.89 -12.96
C ASN A 7 -39.32 -38.09 -13.67
N LYS A 8 -40.21 -38.79 -12.97
CA LYS A 8 -41.13 -39.77 -13.55
C LYS A 8 -42.42 -39.05 -13.97
N THR A 9 -42.48 -38.61 -15.22
CA THR A 9 -43.72 -38.10 -15.82
C THR A 9 -44.66 -39.30 -16.06
N PRO A 10 -45.87 -39.34 -15.47
CA PRO A 10 -46.84 -40.39 -15.75
C PRO A 10 -47.29 -40.29 -17.21
N GLN A 11 -47.34 -41.42 -17.93
CA GLN A 11 -47.92 -41.44 -19.27
C GLN A 11 -49.41 -41.09 -19.24
N PRO A 12 -49.92 -40.31 -20.20
CA PRO A 12 -51.34 -40.02 -20.30
C PRO A 12 -52.11 -41.30 -20.64
N THR A 13 -53.06 -41.66 -19.79
CA THR A 13 -53.99 -42.77 -20.03
C THR A 13 -54.89 -42.42 -21.23
N PRO A 14 -55.06 -43.32 -22.22
CA PRO A 14 -55.92 -43.09 -23.38
C PRO A 14 -57.36 -42.77 -22.95
N GLY A 15 -57.79 -41.54 -23.25
CA GLY A 15 -59.12 -41.05 -22.92
C GLY A 15 -60.21 -41.79 -23.70
N HIS A 16 -61.18 -42.31 -22.97
CA HIS A 16 -62.41 -42.91 -23.48
C HIS A 16 -63.22 -41.84 -24.23
N SER A 17 -63.34 -41.97 -25.54
CA SER A 17 -64.23 -41.11 -26.34
C SER A 17 -65.68 -41.48 -26.04
N CYS A 18 -66.35 -40.72 -25.19
CA CYS A 18 -67.79 -40.80 -25.05
C CYS A 18 -68.44 -40.22 -26.31
N ASP A 19 -69.09 -41.10 -27.07
CA ASP A 19 -69.87 -40.76 -28.25
C ASP A 19 -71.23 -40.20 -27.80
N TYR A 20 -71.37 -38.88 -27.80
CA TYR A 20 -72.58 -38.16 -27.39
C TYR A 20 -73.64 -38.07 -28.50
N SER A 21 -73.53 -38.88 -29.55
CA SER A 21 -74.29 -38.67 -30.79
C SER A 21 -75.74 -39.17 -30.78
N GLN A 22 -76.29 -39.69 -29.68
CA GLN A 22 -77.65 -40.27 -29.67
C GLN A 22 -78.42 -40.09 -28.36
N VAL A 23 -78.90 -38.86 -28.09
CA VAL A 23 -80.13 -38.66 -27.32
C VAL A 23 -80.89 -37.50 -27.98
N ALA A 24 -81.78 -37.84 -28.92
CA ALA A 24 -82.77 -36.91 -29.45
C ALA A 24 -84.00 -36.99 -28.55
N ASP A 25 -84.03 -36.14 -27.51
CA ASP A 25 -85.22 -35.94 -26.67
C ASP A 25 -86.12 -34.89 -27.36
N ASP A 26 -87.01 -35.36 -28.23
CA ASP A 26 -87.95 -34.56 -29.04
C ASP A 26 -89.16 -34.01 -28.25
N ASN A 27 -89.02 -33.75 -26.94
CA ASN A 27 -90.15 -33.30 -26.11
C ASN A 27 -89.83 -32.19 -25.11
N LEU A 28 -88.82 -31.37 -25.39
CA LEU A 28 -88.67 -30.08 -24.72
C LEU A 28 -89.51 -29.02 -25.43
N VAL A 29 -90.78 -28.97 -25.05
CA VAL A 29 -91.65 -27.82 -25.28
C VAL A 29 -90.99 -26.62 -24.60
N VAL A 30 -90.32 -25.79 -25.41
CA VAL A 30 -89.70 -24.54 -24.97
C VAL A 30 -90.83 -23.60 -24.57
N LEU A 31 -91.05 -23.46 -23.26
CA LEU A 31 -91.87 -22.39 -22.70
C LEU A 31 -91.19 -21.05 -23.04
N THR A 32 -91.68 -20.36 -24.05
CA THR A 32 -91.06 -19.18 -24.67
C THR A 32 -91.33 -17.85 -23.96
N ASP A 33 -91.49 -17.83 -22.63
CA ASP A 33 -91.79 -16.61 -21.87
C ASP A 33 -90.69 -16.15 -20.87
N ASP A 34 -89.48 -16.75 -20.90
CA ASP A 34 -88.34 -16.39 -20.01
C ASP A 34 -87.14 -15.73 -20.74
N LEU A 35 -87.29 -15.30 -22.00
CA LEU A 35 -86.17 -14.81 -22.84
C LEU A 35 -85.58 -13.44 -22.42
N THR A 36 -86.36 -12.58 -21.76
CA THR A 36 -85.85 -11.27 -21.30
C THR A 36 -85.07 -11.36 -19.99
N ASP A 37 -85.42 -12.33 -19.13
CA ASP A 37 -84.73 -12.52 -17.85
C ASP A 37 -83.36 -13.17 -18.06
N THR A 38 -83.21 -14.02 -19.07
CA THR A 38 -81.93 -14.62 -19.44
C THR A 38 -80.91 -13.61 -20.00
N GLU A 39 -81.33 -12.58 -20.75
CA GLU A 39 -80.39 -11.53 -21.22
C GLU A 39 -79.95 -10.58 -20.09
N ARG A 40 -80.85 -10.27 -19.15
CA ARG A 40 -80.49 -9.52 -17.93
C ARG A 40 -79.52 -10.31 -17.06
N GLU A 41 -79.70 -11.62 -16.92
CA GLU A 41 -78.79 -12.48 -16.17
C GLU A 41 -77.40 -12.56 -16.84
N LYS A 42 -77.33 -12.72 -18.17
CA LYS A 42 -76.05 -12.72 -18.91
C LYS A 42 -75.27 -11.41 -18.77
N THR A 43 -75.96 -10.26 -18.76
CA THR A 43 -75.30 -8.96 -18.59
C THR A 43 -74.81 -8.77 -17.15
N ALA A 44 -75.58 -9.20 -16.15
CA ALA A 44 -75.15 -9.23 -14.75
C ALA A 44 -73.95 -10.16 -14.53
N GLU A 45 -73.94 -11.35 -15.14
CA GLU A 45 -72.83 -12.29 -15.06
C GLU A 45 -71.56 -11.74 -15.70
N LYS A 46 -71.67 -11.11 -16.88
CA LYS A 46 -70.54 -10.43 -17.53
C LYS A 46 -69.97 -9.30 -16.67
N ALA A 47 -70.82 -8.50 -16.02
CA ALA A 47 -70.40 -7.46 -15.09
C ALA A 47 -69.64 -8.05 -13.90
N ARG A 48 -70.18 -9.11 -13.28
CA ARG A 48 -69.52 -9.83 -12.18
C ARG A 48 -68.15 -10.40 -12.57
N ARG A 49 -68.04 -10.99 -13.77
CA ARG A 49 -66.75 -11.51 -14.28
C ARG A 49 -65.71 -10.41 -14.50
N ARG A 50 -66.13 -9.21 -14.94
CA ARG A 50 -65.22 -8.05 -15.08
C ARG A 50 -64.74 -7.55 -13.72
N GLU A 51 -65.64 -7.41 -12.75
CA GLU A 51 -65.28 -7.00 -11.39
C GLU A 51 -64.32 -8.00 -10.73
N GLU A 52 -64.53 -9.31 -10.91
CA GLU A 52 -63.61 -10.33 -10.41
C GLU A 52 -62.22 -10.26 -11.07
N ALA A 53 -62.17 -9.99 -12.38
CA ALA A 53 -60.91 -9.81 -13.10
C ALA A 53 -60.15 -8.58 -12.60
N GLU A 54 -60.83 -7.45 -12.43
CA GLU A 54 -60.26 -6.21 -11.89
C GLU A 54 -59.76 -6.41 -10.45
N ARG A 55 -60.51 -7.13 -9.61
CA ARG A 55 -60.07 -7.47 -8.26
C ARG A 55 -58.80 -8.32 -8.27
N LYS A 56 -58.73 -9.35 -9.12
CA LYS A 56 -57.53 -10.20 -9.26
C LYS A 56 -56.33 -9.43 -9.80
N GLU A 57 -56.54 -8.45 -10.67
CA GLU A 57 -55.48 -7.56 -11.15
C GLU A 57 -54.93 -6.69 -10.02
N ARG A 58 -55.81 -6.05 -9.25
CA ARG A 58 -55.42 -5.26 -8.06
C ARG A 58 -54.66 -6.09 -7.02
N GLU A 59 -55.09 -7.33 -6.78
CA GLU A 59 -54.38 -8.25 -5.88
C GLU A 59 -52.97 -8.57 -6.38
N ARG A 60 -52.80 -8.85 -7.69
CA ARG A 60 -51.48 -9.11 -8.30
C ARG A 60 -50.59 -7.87 -8.27
N GLU A 61 -51.15 -6.68 -8.48
CA GLU A 61 -50.41 -5.43 -8.38
C GLU A 61 -49.93 -5.19 -6.94
N ALA A 62 -50.81 -5.39 -5.95
CA ALA A 62 -50.47 -5.29 -4.54
C ALA A 62 -49.39 -6.31 -4.14
N GLU A 63 -49.46 -7.55 -4.64
CA GLU A 63 -48.44 -8.57 -4.42
C GLU A 63 -47.08 -8.16 -5.02
N ARG A 64 -47.05 -7.64 -6.25
CA ARG A 64 -45.81 -7.15 -6.87
C ARG A 64 -45.23 -5.96 -6.10
N LYS A 65 -46.08 -5.05 -5.64
CA LYS A 65 -45.67 -3.91 -4.81
C LYS A 65 -45.09 -4.39 -3.48
N ALA A 66 -45.74 -5.33 -2.80
CA ALA A 66 -45.24 -5.93 -1.57
C ALA A 66 -43.87 -6.60 -1.77
N LYS A 67 -43.70 -7.40 -2.84
CA LYS A 67 -42.40 -8.02 -3.17
C LYS A 67 -41.31 -7.00 -3.46
N ARG A 68 -41.64 -5.87 -4.10
CA ARG A 68 -40.68 -4.79 -4.35
C ARG A 68 -40.25 -4.11 -3.05
N GLU A 69 -41.17 -3.86 -2.13
CA GLU A 69 -40.87 -3.29 -0.82
C GLU A 69 -40.08 -4.27 0.07
N GLU A 70 -40.41 -5.55 0.05
CA GLU A 70 -39.64 -6.60 0.75
C GLU A 70 -38.19 -6.68 0.21
N ALA A 71 -38.02 -6.63 -1.12
CA ALA A 71 -36.70 -6.60 -1.72
C ALA A 71 -35.90 -5.35 -1.34
N LYS A 72 -36.54 -4.18 -1.24
CA LYS A 72 -35.90 -2.96 -0.73
C LYS A 72 -35.49 -3.10 0.73
N HIS A 73 -36.37 -3.65 1.58
CA HIS A 73 -36.07 -3.88 3.00
C HIS A 73 -34.87 -4.82 3.15
N ARG A 74 -34.85 -5.94 2.41
CA ARG A 74 -33.75 -6.90 2.43
C ARG A 74 -32.41 -6.27 2.02
N LYS A 75 -32.41 -5.45 0.96
CA LYS A 75 -31.21 -4.71 0.54
C LYS A 75 -30.73 -3.71 1.59
N ALA A 76 -31.66 -2.99 2.22
CA ALA A 76 -31.32 -2.04 3.28
C ALA A 76 -30.76 -2.76 4.53
N GLU A 77 -31.29 -3.93 4.87
CA GLU A 77 -30.78 -4.75 5.97
C GLU A 77 -29.38 -5.31 5.67
N GLU A 78 -29.15 -5.81 4.46
CA GLU A 78 -27.85 -6.28 4.01
C GLU A 78 -26.79 -5.16 4.07
N ALA A 79 -27.13 -3.96 3.59
CA ALA A 79 -26.26 -2.79 3.68
C ALA A 79 -25.93 -2.40 5.13
N ARG A 80 -26.90 -2.52 6.05
CA ARG A 80 -26.65 -2.30 7.49
C ARG A 80 -25.69 -3.34 8.08
N GLN A 81 -25.87 -4.61 7.73
CA GLN A 81 -24.97 -5.69 8.18
C GLN A 81 -23.55 -5.53 7.62
N GLU A 82 -23.41 -5.07 6.38
CA GLU A 82 -22.10 -4.77 5.78
C GLU A 82 -21.42 -3.59 6.48
N ALA A 83 -22.15 -2.51 6.76
CA ALA A 83 -21.63 -1.37 7.51
C ALA A 83 -21.17 -1.77 8.92
N GLU A 84 -21.94 -2.61 9.62
CA GLU A 84 -21.56 -3.13 10.93
C GLU A 84 -20.29 -4.00 10.86
N ARG A 85 -20.14 -4.83 9.82
CA ARG A 85 -18.91 -5.62 9.61
C ARG A 85 -17.70 -4.72 9.39
N ARG A 86 -17.81 -3.72 8.53
CA ARG A 86 -16.72 -2.75 8.27
C ARG A 86 -16.33 -2.01 9.56
N GLN A 87 -17.31 -1.58 10.35
CA GLN A 87 -17.06 -0.93 11.64
C GLN A 87 -16.28 -1.85 12.60
N ARG A 88 -16.63 -3.14 12.67
CA ARG A 88 -15.92 -4.11 13.52
C ARG A 88 -14.49 -4.36 13.03
N GLU A 89 -14.27 -4.43 11.72
CA GLU A 89 -12.94 -4.58 11.12
C GLU A 89 -12.06 -3.36 11.41
N GLU A 90 -12.60 -2.14 11.26
CA GLU A 90 -11.91 -0.90 11.62
C GLU A 90 -11.56 -0.85 13.11
N GLU A 91 -12.49 -1.24 13.99
CA GLU A 91 -12.24 -1.32 15.42
C GLU A 91 -11.14 -2.34 15.74
N GLU A 92 -11.11 -3.49 15.07
CA GLU A 92 -10.06 -4.49 15.24
C GLU A 92 -8.69 -3.97 14.79
N VAL A 93 -8.63 -3.24 13.67
CA VAL A 93 -7.40 -2.60 13.20
C VAL A 93 -6.91 -1.56 14.21
N GLN A 94 -7.81 -0.73 14.76
CA GLN A 94 -7.46 0.23 15.81
C GLN A 94 -6.94 -0.45 17.08
N ARG A 95 -7.60 -1.53 17.52
CA ARG A 95 -7.16 -2.33 18.67
C ARG A 95 -5.78 -2.95 18.45
N LYS A 96 -5.50 -3.48 17.25
CA LYS A 96 -4.17 -4.02 16.89
C LYS A 96 -3.10 -2.94 16.92
N LYS A 97 -3.38 -1.77 16.35
CA LYS A 97 -2.45 -0.63 16.36
C LYS A 97 -2.14 -0.16 17.78
N ALA A 98 -3.15 -0.05 18.64
CA ALA A 98 -2.96 0.32 20.05
C ALA A 98 -2.14 -0.73 20.81
N ALA A 99 -2.38 -2.03 20.57
CA ALA A 99 -1.60 -3.10 21.18
C ALA A 99 -0.14 -3.12 20.70
N GLU A 100 0.12 -2.83 19.42
CA GLU A 100 1.48 -2.71 18.88
C GLU A 100 2.23 -1.51 19.49
N GLU A 101 1.56 -0.36 19.59
CA GLU A 101 2.13 0.84 20.22
C GLU A 101 2.45 0.60 21.71
N GLU A 102 1.57 -0.10 22.44
CA GLU A 102 1.83 -0.47 23.83
C GLU A 102 3.02 -1.44 23.93
N ALA A 103 3.10 -2.43 23.04
CA ALA A 103 4.24 -3.35 23.00
C ALA A 103 5.56 -2.63 22.68
N GLU A 104 5.55 -1.62 21.81
CA GLU A 104 6.71 -0.78 21.54
C GLU A 104 7.12 0.02 22.77
N LYS A 105 6.17 0.66 23.47
CA LYS A 105 6.43 1.37 24.73
C LYS A 105 7.05 0.45 25.79
N GLN A 106 6.57 -0.80 25.90
CA GLN A 106 7.16 -1.78 26.80
C GLN A 106 8.59 -2.16 26.42
N ARG A 107 8.89 -2.33 25.11
CA ARG A 107 10.25 -2.57 24.62
C ARG A 107 11.18 -1.39 24.89
N GLN A 108 10.72 -0.17 24.66
CA GLN A 108 11.48 1.05 24.96
C GLN A 108 11.79 1.16 26.46
N LYS A 109 10.80 0.87 27.33
CA LYS A 109 11.00 0.86 28.78
C LYS A 109 12.01 -0.20 29.22
N ALA A 110 11.92 -1.42 28.68
CA ALA A 110 12.88 -2.48 28.98
C ALA A 110 14.31 -2.14 28.52
N ALA A 111 14.45 -1.55 27.33
CA ALA A 111 15.74 -1.09 26.82
C ALA A 111 16.33 0.04 27.67
N ALA A 112 15.49 0.97 28.14
CA ALA A 112 15.92 2.04 29.04
C ALA A 112 16.38 1.49 30.40
N GLU A 113 15.66 0.53 30.97
CA GLU A 113 16.05 -0.14 32.22
C GLU A 113 17.35 -0.94 32.06
N GLU A 114 17.53 -1.64 30.94
CA GLU A 114 18.79 -2.34 30.65
C GLU A 114 19.97 -1.37 30.52
N ALA A 115 19.77 -0.25 29.82
CA ALA A 115 20.78 0.79 29.69
C ALA A 115 21.16 1.40 31.06
N GLU A 116 20.19 1.57 31.96
CA GLU A 116 20.46 2.00 33.34
C GLU A 116 21.29 0.96 34.10
N ARG A 117 20.92 -0.32 34.02
CA ARG A 117 21.69 -1.42 34.65
C ARG A 117 23.12 -1.46 34.12
N GLN A 118 23.35 -1.22 32.83
CA GLN A 118 24.69 -1.13 32.26
C GLN A 118 25.48 0.06 32.84
N ARG A 119 24.85 1.24 33.01
CA ARG A 119 25.49 2.39 33.68
C ARG A 119 25.84 2.08 35.13
N GLN A 120 24.97 1.40 35.87
CA GLN A 120 25.23 1.01 37.26
C GLN A 120 26.42 0.05 37.34
N ARG A 121 26.52 -0.95 36.46
CA ARG A 121 27.68 -1.86 36.39
C ARG A 121 28.98 -1.11 36.09
N ALA A 122 28.97 -0.25 35.07
CA ALA A 122 30.14 0.55 34.72
C ALA A 122 30.57 1.49 35.86
N SER A 123 29.61 2.03 36.63
CA SER A 123 29.91 2.84 37.82
C SER A 123 30.54 2.02 38.94
N GLN A 124 30.00 0.82 39.21
CA GLN A 124 30.57 -0.11 40.21
C GLN A 124 31.99 -0.54 39.82
N GLU A 125 32.22 -0.90 38.57
CA GLU A 125 33.53 -1.28 38.05
C GLU A 125 34.55 -0.14 38.20
N ARG A 126 34.16 1.10 37.87
CA ARG A 126 35.01 2.28 38.10
C ARG A 126 35.32 2.52 39.58
N ALA A 127 34.34 2.34 40.46
CA ALA A 127 34.55 2.47 41.90
C ALA A 127 35.49 1.38 42.43
N GLN A 128 35.38 0.16 41.90
CA GLN A 128 36.27 -0.95 42.25
C GLN A 128 37.69 -0.70 41.73
N ALA A 129 37.86 -0.28 40.47
CA ALA A 129 39.16 0.10 39.93
C ALA A 129 39.86 1.19 40.75
N ARG A 130 39.10 2.19 41.25
CA ARG A 130 39.65 3.20 42.17
C ARG A 130 40.11 2.60 43.51
N ARG A 131 39.39 1.63 44.07
CA ARG A 131 39.80 0.93 45.30
C ARG A 131 41.06 0.11 45.07
N ASP A 132 41.14 -0.61 43.95
CA ASP A 132 42.29 -1.43 43.58
C ASP A 132 43.53 -0.56 43.33
N GLU A 133 43.37 0.61 42.70
CA GLU A 133 44.46 1.58 42.53
C GLU A 133 44.99 2.08 43.88
N VAL A 134 44.11 2.45 44.82
CA VAL A 134 44.51 2.86 46.17
C VAL A 134 45.20 1.73 46.92
N ALA A 135 44.69 0.50 46.82
CA ALA A 135 45.31 -0.68 47.43
C ALA A 135 46.70 -0.96 46.83
N GLN A 136 46.87 -0.84 45.51
CA GLN A 136 48.17 -0.96 44.83
C GLN A 136 49.16 0.12 45.27
N ARG A 137 48.71 1.38 45.43
CA ARG A 137 49.57 2.46 45.94
C ARG A 137 50.04 2.18 47.38
N LEU A 138 49.16 1.64 48.22
CA LEU A 138 49.51 1.26 49.60
C LEU A 138 50.50 0.10 49.65
N THR A 139 50.30 -0.95 48.84
CA THR A 139 51.24 -2.10 48.81
C THR A 139 52.58 -1.75 48.18
N GLY A 140 52.60 -0.91 47.14
CA GLY A 140 53.83 -0.40 46.53
C GLY A 140 54.69 0.40 47.51
N ALA A 141 54.08 1.32 48.27
CA ALA A 141 54.79 2.09 49.29
C ALA A 141 55.42 1.20 50.39
N VAL A 142 54.76 0.10 50.76
CA VAL A 142 55.32 -0.87 51.74
C VAL A 142 56.49 -1.66 51.16
N TYR A 143 56.49 -1.94 49.84
CA TYR A 143 57.62 -2.58 49.16
C TYR A 143 58.83 -1.64 49.03
N ASP A 144 58.63 -0.35 48.75
CA ASP A 144 59.73 0.63 48.65
C ASP A 144 60.42 0.94 49.99
N VAL A 145 59.69 0.90 51.11
CA VAL A 145 60.28 1.07 52.45
C VAL A 145 61.15 -0.12 52.85
N ASN A 146 60.83 -1.33 52.38
CA ASN A 146 61.62 -2.54 52.66
C ASN A 146 62.86 -2.69 51.76
N THR A 147 62.87 -2.10 50.56
CA THR A 147 64.06 -2.13 49.67
C THR A 147 65.10 -1.07 50.02
N ALA A 148 64.71 0.02 50.69
CA ALA A 148 65.65 1.03 51.18
C ALA A 148 66.50 0.57 52.39
N GLN A 149 66.17 -0.57 53.00
CA GLN A 149 66.84 -1.08 54.20
C GLN A 149 67.37 -2.50 53.99
N LYS A 150 68.32 -2.73 53.06
CA LYS A 150 69.41 -3.71 53.26
C LYS A 150 70.48 -3.70 52.15
N VAL A 151 71.67 -3.35 52.62
CA VAL A 151 72.96 -4.06 52.47
C VAL A 151 73.55 -4.15 51.05
N PRO A 152 74.76 -3.60 50.85
CA PRO A 152 75.49 -3.70 49.59
C PRO A 152 75.96 -5.14 49.35
N GLY A 153 75.59 -5.69 48.19
CA GLY A 153 76.26 -6.86 47.63
C GLY A 153 75.32 -7.97 47.17
N ALA A 154 74.64 -7.79 46.04
CA ALA A 154 74.22 -8.90 45.21
C ALA A 154 73.95 -8.41 43.78
N SER A 155 74.56 -9.13 42.84
CA SER A 155 74.59 -8.89 41.40
C SER A 155 73.24 -8.58 40.75
N VAL A 156 73.19 -7.48 40.00
CA VAL A 156 72.12 -7.13 39.07
C VAL A 156 72.06 -8.19 37.97
N VAL A 157 71.09 -9.09 38.04
CA VAL A 157 70.71 -9.96 36.91
C VAL A 157 69.73 -9.17 36.05
N VAL A 158 70.22 -8.71 34.90
CA VAL A 158 69.42 -8.09 33.85
C VAL A 158 68.48 -9.16 33.28
N THR A 159 67.23 -9.18 33.74
CA THR A 159 66.17 -9.95 33.10
C THR A 159 65.77 -9.24 31.81
N ALA A 160 66.43 -9.59 30.70
CA ALA A 160 65.97 -9.20 29.38
C ALA A 160 64.54 -9.72 29.20
N THR A 161 63.56 -8.81 29.08
CA THR A 161 62.17 -9.14 28.74
C THR A 161 62.14 -9.79 27.38
N LYS A 162 62.21 -11.13 27.35
CA LYS A 162 62.07 -11.93 26.13
C LYS A 162 60.67 -11.69 25.59
N ARG A 163 60.56 -10.95 24.48
CA ARG A 163 59.31 -10.77 23.74
C ARG A 163 58.80 -12.12 23.26
N ALA A 164 57.49 -12.32 23.32
CA ALA A 164 56.85 -13.57 22.92
C ALA A 164 57.07 -13.85 21.42
N PRO A 165 57.53 -15.06 21.04
CA PRO A 165 57.81 -15.42 19.64
C PRO A 165 56.56 -15.26 18.76
N CYS A 166 56.74 -14.91 17.48
CA CYS A 166 55.59 -14.77 16.57
C CYS A 166 54.81 -16.08 16.43
N THR A 167 53.50 -15.99 16.20
CA THR A 167 52.60 -17.15 16.09
C THR A 167 53.06 -18.19 15.06
N HIS A 168 53.71 -17.74 13.97
CA HIS A 168 54.27 -18.64 12.97
C HIS A 168 55.52 -19.41 13.49
N CYS A 169 56.39 -18.78 14.28
CA CYS A 169 57.53 -19.45 14.89
C CYS A 169 57.12 -20.38 16.04
N ILE A 170 56.02 -20.07 16.75
CA ILE A 170 55.41 -20.98 17.72
C ILE A 170 54.90 -22.24 17.01
N ALA A 171 54.10 -22.07 15.95
CA ALA A 171 53.54 -23.19 15.20
C ALA A 171 54.60 -24.04 14.49
N SER A 172 55.72 -23.44 14.09
CA SER A 172 56.85 -24.16 13.47
C SER A 172 57.82 -24.79 14.48
N LEU A 173 57.56 -24.68 15.79
CA LEU A 173 58.44 -25.11 16.89
C LEU A 173 59.85 -24.48 16.87
N THR A 174 60.07 -23.42 16.11
CA THR A 174 61.35 -22.68 16.05
C THR A 174 61.33 -21.43 16.95
N ALA A 175 60.51 -21.43 17.99
CA ALA A 175 60.26 -20.29 18.88
C ALA A 175 61.54 -19.73 19.52
N GLY A 176 62.53 -20.59 19.81
CA GLY A 176 63.81 -20.18 20.40
C GLY A 176 64.77 -19.44 19.46
N GLN A 177 64.48 -19.39 18.15
CA GLN A 177 65.29 -18.70 17.13
C GLN A 177 64.60 -17.44 16.59
N CYS A 178 63.50 -17.02 17.24
CA CYS A 178 62.71 -15.87 16.81
C CYS A 178 63.37 -14.57 17.30
N GLU A 179 64.45 -14.16 16.63
CA GLU A 179 65.13 -12.89 16.88
C GLU A 179 64.63 -11.82 15.91
N LEU A 180 64.54 -10.59 16.41
CA LEU A 180 64.27 -9.40 15.61
C LEU A 180 65.40 -9.25 14.60
N GLY A 181 65.08 -9.33 13.30
CA GLY A 181 66.07 -9.08 12.26
C GLY A 181 66.62 -7.67 12.43
N ARG A 182 67.94 -7.50 12.49
CA ARG A 182 68.63 -6.20 12.63
C ARG A 182 68.55 -5.30 11.37
N GLY A 183 67.56 -5.50 10.51
CA GLY A 183 67.38 -4.77 9.24
C GLY A 183 66.04 -4.03 9.16
N LYS A 184 65.85 -3.27 8.09
CA LYS A 184 64.61 -2.50 7.81
C LYS A 184 63.34 -3.37 7.69
N THR A 185 63.50 -4.68 7.59
CA THR A 185 62.39 -5.64 7.53
C THR A 185 61.91 -6.00 8.93
N ARG A 186 60.67 -5.61 9.28
CA ARG A 186 59.99 -5.93 10.56
C ARG A 186 59.61 -7.42 10.74
N ALA A 187 60.29 -8.34 10.07
CA ALA A 187 60.06 -9.78 10.19
C ALA A 187 61.16 -10.43 11.02
N CYS A 188 60.80 -11.42 11.85
CA CYS A 188 61.82 -12.25 12.50
C CYS A 188 62.64 -13.01 11.46
N VAL A 189 63.90 -13.33 11.79
CA VAL A 189 64.85 -13.99 10.87
C VAL A 189 64.28 -15.26 10.21
N PRO A 190 63.58 -16.16 10.94
CA PRO A 190 62.99 -17.36 10.33
C PRO A 190 61.86 -17.06 9.33
N CYS A 191 61.02 -16.05 9.57
CA CYS A 191 59.95 -15.65 8.66
C CYS A 191 60.48 -14.95 7.41
N HIS A 192 61.51 -14.10 7.58
CA HIS A 192 62.16 -13.41 6.47
C HIS A 192 62.81 -14.40 5.49
N ASN A 193 63.57 -15.38 5.99
CA ASN A 193 64.23 -16.38 5.15
C ASN A 193 63.23 -17.24 4.36
N LYS A 194 62.02 -17.44 4.90
CA LYS A 194 60.95 -18.22 4.24
C LYS A 194 60.01 -17.35 3.40
N LYS A 195 60.26 -16.03 3.28
CA LYS A 195 59.37 -15.04 2.64
C LYS A 195 57.92 -15.16 3.11
N LYS A 196 57.71 -15.43 4.41
CA LYS A 196 56.38 -15.54 5.04
C LYS A 196 56.07 -14.27 5.83
N THR A 197 54.81 -13.86 5.81
CA THR A 197 54.33 -12.70 6.57
C THR A 197 54.48 -12.95 8.07
N CYS A 198 55.26 -12.12 8.75
CA CYS A 198 55.47 -12.22 10.20
C CYS A 198 54.28 -11.56 10.93
N SER A 199 53.65 -12.28 11.87
CA SER A 199 52.49 -11.75 12.61
C SER A 199 52.82 -10.57 13.51
N TRP A 200 54.09 -10.39 13.90
CA TRP A 200 54.55 -9.22 14.65
C TRP A 200 54.30 -7.89 13.92
N ALA A 201 54.29 -7.89 12.58
CA ALA A 201 53.99 -6.67 11.82
C ALA A 201 52.51 -6.29 11.84
N ARG A 202 51.61 -7.20 12.24
CA ARG A 202 50.15 -7.02 12.14
C ARG A 202 49.52 -6.54 13.44
N GLU A 203 50.08 -6.84 14.60
CA GLU A 203 49.50 -6.44 15.90
C GLU A 203 49.74 -4.96 16.26
N GLU A 204 50.85 -4.33 15.84
CA GLU A 204 51.06 -2.89 16.09
C GLU A 204 50.23 -1.98 15.15
N ALA A 205 49.76 -2.47 14.00
CA ALA A 205 49.01 -1.67 13.04
C ALA A 205 47.52 -1.48 13.38
N VAL A 206 47.00 -2.17 14.41
CA VAL A 206 45.57 -2.10 14.80
C VAL A 206 45.32 -1.04 15.88
N ALA A 207 46.37 -0.44 16.46
CA ALA A 207 46.27 0.61 17.46
C ALA A 207 46.53 2.03 16.89
N GLY A 208 46.12 2.27 15.64
CA GLY A 208 46.14 3.60 15.00
C GLY A 208 44.77 3.97 14.42
N PRO A 209 44.42 5.27 14.33
CA PRO A 209 43.05 5.71 14.04
C PRO A 209 42.58 5.28 12.65
N SER A 210 41.48 4.53 12.62
CA SER A 210 40.42 4.59 11.60
C SER A 210 40.87 4.93 10.17
N ARG A 211 41.36 3.93 9.42
CA ARG A 211 41.42 4.02 7.95
C ARG A 211 39.99 3.98 7.38
N LYS A 212 39.59 5.09 6.76
CA LYS A 212 38.40 5.22 5.90
C LYS A 212 38.26 4.00 4.99
N ARG A 213 37.14 3.27 5.14
CA ARG A 213 36.70 2.24 4.20
C ARG A 213 36.25 2.93 2.92
N ALA A 214 37.05 2.80 1.87
CA ALA A 214 36.62 3.11 0.52
C ALA A 214 35.56 2.11 0.04
N GLY A 215 34.45 2.64 -0.48
CA GLY A 215 33.67 2.12 -1.60
C GLY A 215 33.18 0.67 -1.52
N THR A 216 31.99 0.46 -0.94
CA THR A 216 31.14 -0.67 -1.34
C THR A 216 30.39 -0.26 -2.60
N GLY A 217 30.94 -0.65 -3.75
CA GLY A 217 30.30 -0.44 -5.04
C GLY A 217 29.13 -1.39 -5.30
N SER A 218 28.34 -0.96 -6.28
CA SER A 218 27.63 -1.80 -7.25
C SER A 218 26.26 -2.36 -6.84
N SER A 219 25.26 -1.48 -6.73
CA SER A 219 23.89 -1.82 -7.10
C SER A 219 23.82 -1.92 -8.63
N ARG A 220 23.80 -3.16 -9.10
CA ARG A 220 23.47 -3.63 -10.44
C ARG A 220 22.25 -2.87 -11.00
N GLY A 221 22.52 -1.94 -11.93
CA GLY A 221 21.51 -1.17 -12.63
C GLY A 221 20.61 -2.05 -13.48
N GLU A 222 19.32 -2.08 -13.15
CA GLU A 222 18.27 -2.38 -14.11
C GLU A 222 18.06 -1.17 -15.02
N LYS A 223 18.32 -1.40 -16.31
CA LYS A 223 18.07 -0.46 -17.40
C LYS A 223 16.56 -0.19 -17.51
N LYS A 224 16.09 0.91 -16.94
CA LYS A 224 14.78 1.48 -17.32
C LYS A 224 14.97 2.40 -18.54
N LYS A 225 14.38 1.99 -19.65
CA LYS A 225 14.33 2.74 -20.91
C LYS A 225 13.64 4.09 -20.66
N ARG A 226 14.37 5.17 -20.89
CA ARG A 226 13.88 6.55 -20.87
C ARG A 226 13.15 6.80 -22.18
N THR A 227 11.85 7.02 -22.14
CA THR A 227 11.09 7.56 -23.28
C THR A 227 11.45 9.03 -23.43
N ARG A 228 11.84 9.38 -24.66
CA ARG A 228 12.24 10.71 -25.10
C ARG A 228 10.98 11.55 -25.33
N GLY A 229 10.46 12.15 -24.26
CA GLY A 229 9.40 13.14 -24.31
C GLY A 229 10.00 14.55 -24.21
N LYS A 230 9.86 15.31 -25.28
CA LYS A 230 10.37 16.66 -25.50
C LYS A 230 9.33 17.65 -24.98
N GLY A 231 9.66 18.46 -23.97
CA GLY A 231 8.69 19.40 -23.38
C GLY A 231 9.30 20.42 -22.42
N LYS A 232 9.83 21.50 -23.02
CA LYS A 232 9.83 22.91 -22.57
C LYS A 232 9.92 23.21 -21.04
N GLU A 233 11.16 23.27 -20.58
CA GLU A 233 11.79 24.45 -19.94
C GLU A 233 10.84 25.53 -19.35
N ARG A 234 10.75 25.57 -18.02
CA ARG A 234 10.78 26.83 -17.26
C ARG A 234 11.75 26.67 -16.09
N ALA A 235 12.75 27.53 -16.11
CA ALA A 235 13.83 27.62 -15.14
C ALA A 235 13.31 28.12 -13.79
N THR A 236 13.71 27.41 -12.73
CA THR A 236 13.90 28.02 -11.42
C THR A 236 15.33 27.69 -11.02
N GLU A 237 16.23 28.62 -11.31
CA GLU A 237 17.62 28.60 -10.86
C GLU A 237 17.63 28.60 -9.32
N THR A 238 18.19 27.54 -8.73
CA THR A 238 18.75 27.61 -7.38
C THR A 238 20.26 27.49 -7.55
N GLU A 239 20.87 28.66 -7.45
CA GLU A 239 22.27 29.02 -7.59
C GLU A 239 23.20 28.24 -6.64
N GLU A 240 24.41 28.07 -7.13
CA GLU A 240 25.55 27.29 -6.64
C GLU A 240 26.13 27.75 -5.29
N ALA A 241 26.78 26.81 -4.60
CA ALA A 241 28.05 27.07 -3.92
C ALA A 241 28.78 25.73 -3.72
N ASP A 242 29.56 25.37 -4.73
CA ASP A 242 30.57 24.31 -4.68
C ASP A 242 31.85 24.91 -4.08
N ASP A 243 32.14 24.57 -2.82
CA ASP A 243 33.32 25.07 -2.09
C ASP A 243 34.44 24.00 -2.17
N GLU A 244 35.00 23.86 -3.37
CA GLU A 244 36.25 23.12 -3.60
C GLU A 244 37.42 23.91 -2.99
N ARG A 245 37.68 23.73 -1.70
CA ARG A 245 38.98 24.12 -1.10
C ARG A 245 40.01 23.02 -1.31
N GLU A 246 40.73 23.10 -2.42
CA GLU A 246 42.11 22.63 -2.52
C GLU A 246 42.97 23.44 -1.53
N ALA A 247 43.38 22.82 -0.44
CA ALA A 247 44.49 23.29 0.38
C ALA A 247 45.67 22.34 0.19
N GLY A 248 46.49 22.64 -0.82
CA GLY A 248 47.88 22.19 -0.85
C GLY A 248 48.62 22.87 0.29
N GLY A 249 49.15 22.06 1.20
CA GLY A 249 49.97 22.49 2.33
C GLY A 249 50.99 21.40 2.60
N GLU A 250 52.25 21.77 2.43
CA GLU A 250 53.45 20.95 2.36
C GLU A 250 53.67 20.02 3.57
N ASP A 251 54.42 18.95 3.30
CA ASP A 251 55.06 18.07 4.26
C ASP A 251 55.84 18.86 5.32
N GLU A 252 55.24 19.07 6.49
CA GLU A 252 55.97 19.43 7.71
C GLU A 252 55.83 18.27 8.70
N GLU A 253 56.91 17.49 8.78
CA GLU A 253 57.14 16.38 9.69
C GLU A 253 56.92 16.87 11.13
N PRO A 254 55.90 16.37 11.87
CA PRO A 254 55.69 16.83 13.23
C PRO A 254 56.79 16.29 14.13
N GLU A 255 57.69 17.19 14.51
CA GLU A 255 58.57 17.02 15.65
C GLU A 255 57.74 16.56 16.87
N THR A 256 58.32 15.58 17.56
CA THR A 256 57.87 14.93 18.79
C THR A 256 57.02 15.82 19.70
N PRO A 257 55.81 15.37 20.13
CA PRO A 257 54.99 16.14 21.04
C PRO A 257 55.69 16.24 22.40
N LEU A 258 56.11 17.44 22.75
CA LEU A 258 56.37 17.82 24.14
C LEU A 258 55.11 17.58 24.97
N GLU A 259 55.25 16.92 26.12
CA GLU A 259 54.21 16.72 27.14
C GLU A 259 53.71 18.07 27.67
N GLY A 260 52.79 18.68 26.94
CA GLY A 260 52.01 19.82 27.38
C GLY A 260 50.87 19.40 28.31
N PRO A 261 50.39 20.32 29.17
CA PRO A 261 49.41 20.02 30.22
C PRO A 261 48.14 19.39 29.66
N SER A 262 47.87 18.16 30.07
CA SER A 262 46.85 17.21 29.58
C SER A 262 45.39 17.61 29.81
N GLY A 263 45.10 18.88 30.15
CA GLY A 263 43.76 19.35 30.50
C GLY A 263 42.94 19.96 29.35
N VAL A 264 43.55 20.27 28.20
CA VAL A 264 42.87 21.02 27.12
C VAL A 264 42.11 20.09 26.15
N SER A 265 42.46 18.80 26.09
CA SER A 265 41.85 17.85 25.14
C SER A 265 40.42 17.44 25.51
N SER A 266 40.04 17.46 26.78
CA SER A 266 38.67 17.11 27.21
C SER A 266 37.66 18.19 26.83
N TRP A 267 38.04 19.46 26.91
CA TRP A 267 37.13 20.58 26.59
C TRP A 267 36.75 20.62 25.11
N TRP A 268 37.70 20.34 24.21
CA TRP A 268 37.44 20.29 22.77
C TRP A 268 36.48 19.17 22.37
N THR A 269 36.57 18.01 23.02
CA THR A 269 35.71 16.86 22.71
C THR A 269 34.26 17.08 23.17
N GLU A 270 34.04 17.78 24.30
CA GLU A 270 32.71 18.18 24.73
C GLU A 270 32.08 19.21 23.77
N TRP A 271 32.86 20.23 23.38
CA TRP A 271 32.40 21.24 22.43
C TRP A 271 32.02 20.66 21.07
N GLU A 272 32.82 19.75 20.52
CA GLU A 272 32.52 19.09 19.25
C GLU A 272 31.27 18.20 19.34
N ARG A 273 31.07 17.54 20.49
CA ARG A 273 29.88 16.72 20.73
C ARG A 273 28.62 17.57 20.80
N GLU A 274 28.66 18.71 21.48
CA GLU A 274 27.53 19.64 21.55
C GLU A 274 27.19 20.22 20.17
N ARG A 275 28.21 20.54 19.36
CA ARG A 275 28.01 20.98 17.97
C ARG A 275 27.34 19.90 17.12
N GLN A 276 27.72 18.64 17.27
CA GLN A 276 27.06 17.53 16.57
C GLN A 276 25.61 17.32 17.05
N LEU A 277 25.34 17.50 18.35
CA LEU A 277 24.00 17.38 18.91
C LEU A 277 23.08 18.47 18.34
N GLN A 278 23.52 19.73 18.30
CA GLN A 278 22.76 20.81 17.67
C GLN A 278 22.51 20.57 16.17
N ALA A 279 23.48 20.00 15.45
CA ALA A 279 23.30 19.65 14.05
C ALA A 279 22.23 18.56 13.88
N ALA A 280 22.23 17.53 14.75
CA ALA A 280 21.23 16.48 14.74
C ALA A 280 19.83 17.03 15.10
N GLU A 281 19.72 17.92 16.07
CA GLU A 281 18.45 18.57 16.44
C GLU A 281 17.88 19.41 15.30
N ARG A 282 18.71 20.20 14.61
CA ARG A 282 18.28 20.97 13.43
C ARG A 282 17.80 20.07 12.31
N TYR A 283 18.47 18.94 12.10
CA TYR A 283 18.07 17.95 11.11
C TYR A 283 16.73 17.30 11.47
N ALA A 284 16.54 16.90 12.74
CA ALA A 284 15.27 16.36 13.22
C ALA A 284 14.12 17.37 13.03
N ALA A 285 14.33 18.64 13.40
CA ALA A 285 13.34 19.69 13.22
C ALA A 285 13.00 19.96 11.74
N ALA A 286 13.98 19.83 10.82
CA ALA A 286 13.72 19.93 9.39
C ALA A 286 12.87 18.75 8.88
N HIS A 287 13.14 17.53 9.33
CA HIS A 287 12.35 16.34 8.98
C HIS A 287 10.94 16.39 9.53
N GLU A 288 10.75 16.88 10.76
CA GLU A 288 9.42 17.07 11.36
C GLU A 288 8.58 18.07 10.54
N LYS A 289 9.19 19.19 10.11
CA LYS A 289 8.53 20.16 9.23
C LYS A 289 8.19 19.55 7.86
N ALA A 290 9.09 18.77 7.28
CA ALA A 290 8.85 18.09 6.01
C ALA A 290 7.70 17.06 6.13
N ALA A 291 7.69 16.26 7.20
CA ALA A 291 6.62 15.30 7.47
C ALA A 291 5.26 16.00 7.61
N THR A 292 5.21 17.12 8.33
CA THR A 292 3.98 17.94 8.44
C THR A 292 3.51 18.47 7.08
N ALA A 293 4.45 18.87 6.20
CA ALA A 293 4.10 19.31 4.85
C ALA A 293 3.54 18.16 3.99
N PHE A 294 4.12 16.96 4.07
CA PHE A 294 3.58 15.77 3.41
C PHE A 294 2.20 15.38 3.92
N GLU A 295 1.94 15.47 5.23
CA GLU A 295 0.61 15.19 5.79
C GLU A 295 -0.45 16.17 5.24
N ARG A 296 -0.13 17.47 5.13
CA ARG A 296 -1.02 18.46 4.51
C ARG A 296 -1.28 18.15 3.04
N MET A 297 -0.25 17.74 2.30
CA MET A 297 -0.39 17.34 0.91
C MET A 297 -1.27 16.10 0.75
N ALA A 298 -1.10 15.09 1.62
CA ALA A 298 -1.93 13.89 1.62
C ALA A 298 -3.41 14.23 1.89
N ARG A 299 -3.70 15.07 2.88
CA ARG A 299 -5.07 15.55 3.14
C ARG A 299 -5.66 16.32 1.95
N ALA A 300 -4.87 17.13 1.27
CA ALA A 300 -5.33 17.82 0.06
C ALA A 300 -5.67 16.85 -1.08
N VAL A 301 -4.87 15.78 -1.24
CA VAL A 301 -5.16 14.71 -2.23
C VAL A 301 -6.43 13.95 -1.87
N GLU A 302 -6.66 13.64 -0.60
CA GLU A 302 -7.90 13.01 -0.13
C GLU A 302 -9.13 13.88 -0.42
N GLN A 303 -9.06 15.19 -0.16
CA GLN A 303 -10.13 16.13 -0.49
C GLN A 303 -10.41 16.22 -1.99
N MET A 304 -9.36 16.20 -2.83
CA MET A 304 -9.53 16.16 -4.28
C MET A 304 -10.18 14.87 -4.76
N ALA A 305 -9.83 13.73 -4.16
CA ALA A 305 -10.45 12.45 -4.48
C ALA A 305 -11.95 12.43 -4.10
N GLU A 306 -12.30 12.95 -2.92
CA GLU A 306 -13.70 13.06 -2.50
C GLU A 306 -14.50 13.99 -3.42
N ALA A 307 -13.92 15.11 -3.84
CA ALA A 307 -14.56 16.02 -4.80
C ALA A 307 -14.77 15.35 -6.18
N ALA A 308 -13.78 14.57 -6.64
CA ALA A 308 -13.90 13.82 -7.87
C ALA A 308 -15.00 12.74 -7.80
N GLU A 309 -15.12 12.05 -6.67
CA GLU A 309 -16.17 11.05 -6.44
C GLU A 309 -17.56 11.70 -6.43
N ARG A 310 -17.74 12.84 -5.75
CA ARG A 310 -19.00 13.61 -5.78
C ARG A 310 -19.37 14.02 -7.21
N THR A 311 -18.39 14.52 -7.96
CA THR A 311 -18.59 14.89 -9.37
C THR A 311 -19.01 13.67 -10.20
N ALA A 312 -18.35 12.51 -10.03
CA ALA A 312 -18.71 11.28 -10.72
C ALA A 312 -20.13 10.81 -10.38
N ASN A 313 -20.56 10.93 -9.11
CA ASN A 313 -21.92 10.59 -8.69
C ASN A 313 -22.97 11.52 -9.32
N GLU A 314 -22.70 12.83 -9.40
CA GLU A 314 -23.58 13.78 -10.10
C GLU A 314 -23.71 13.45 -11.59
N TRP A 315 -22.59 13.11 -12.25
CA TRP A 315 -22.63 12.64 -13.64
C TRP A 315 -23.38 11.32 -13.81
N GLY A 316 -23.29 10.42 -12.82
CA GLY A 316 -24.09 9.19 -12.78
C GLY A 316 -25.60 9.49 -12.78
N LEU A 317 -26.03 10.41 -11.92
CA LEU A 317 -27.43 10.86 -11.87
C LEU A 317 -27.87 11.52 -13.19
N TYR A 318 -27.00 12.32 -13.81
CA TYR A 318 -27.29 12.93 -15.11
C TYR A 318 -27.48 11.88 -16.21
N ARG A 319 -26.66 10.81 -16.23
CA ARG A 319 -26.84 9.69 -17.17
C ARG A 319 -28.16 8.97 -16.95
N GLU A 320 -28.49 8.61 -15.70
CA GLU A 320 -29.76 7.97 -15.38
C GLU A 320 -30.96 8.83 -15.80
N TRP A 321 -30.90 10.14 -15.55
CA TRP A 321 -31.92 11.08 -15.98
C TRP A 321 -32.02 11.17 -17.52
N ALA A 322 -30.89 11.19 -18.22
CA ALA A 322 -30.87 11.23 -19.69
C ALA A 322 -31.48 9.96 -20.31
N GLU A 323 -31.17 8.79 -19.76
CA GLU A 323 -31.79 7.51 -20.18
C GLU A 323 -33.30 7.50 -19.91
N TRP A 324 -33.73 7.99 -18.75
CA TRP A 324 -35.15 8.11 -18.42
C TRP A 324 -35.88 9.06 -19.38
N ALA A 325 -35.29 10.23 -19.67
CA ALA A 325 -35.84 11.19 -20.63
C ALA A 325 -35.95 10.59 -22.04
N GLU A 326 -34.97 9.76 -22.45
CA GLU A 326 -35.04 9.06 -23.72
C GLU A 326 -36.14 8.00 -23.76
N MET A 327 -36.29 7.20 -22.70
CA MET A 327 -37.41 6.25 -22.59
C MET A 327 -38.76 6.95 -22.70
N ARG A 328 -38.94 8.09 -22.03
CA ARG A 328 -40.17 8.87 -22.09
C ARG A 328 -40.45 9.40 -23.50
N ARG A 329 -39.43 9.94 -24.19
CA ARG A 329 -39.56 10.34 -25.61
C ARG A 329 -39.98 9.19 -26.52
N ARG A 330 -39.44 7.99 -26.31
CA ARG A 330 -39.81 6.80 -27.09
C ARG A 330 -41.26 6.37 -26.84
N GLU A 331 -41.71 6.48 -25.59
CA GLU A 331 -43.09 6.15 -25.21
C GLU A 331 -44.09 7.17 -25.77
N ASP A 332 -43.80 8.46 -25.64
CA ASP A 332 -44.63 9.52 -26.20
C ASP A 332 -44.72 9.40 -27.73
N ALA A 333 -43.64 9.01 -28.41
CA ALA A 333 -43.65 8.71 -29.84
C ALA A 333 -44.46 7.44 -30.21
N ARG A 334 -44.61 6.47 -29.31
CA ARG A 334 -45.51 5.32 -29.51
C ARG A 334 -46.96 5.74 -29.30
N GLU A 335 -47.25 6.50 -28.25
CA GLU A 335 -48.58 7.05 -27.98
C GLU A 335 -49.06 7.94 -29.12
N ALA A 336 -48.19 8.82 -29.66
CA ALA A 336 -48.51 9.66 -30.81
C ALA A 336 -48.88 8.82 -32.05
N ARG A 337 -48.12 7.75 -32.33
CA ARG A 337 -48.42 6.82 -33.44
C ARG A 337 -49.74 6.08 -33.23
N MET A 338 -50.05 5.66 -31.99
CA MET A 338 -51.33 5.06 -31.66
C MET A 338 -52.49 6.04 -31.84
N ALA A 339 -52.32 7.29 -31.41
CA ALA A 339 -53.33 8.34 -31.58
C ALA A 339 -53.56 8.74 -33.04
N GLU A 340 -52.49 8.77 -33.86
CA GLU A 340 -52.60 8.97 -35.30
C GLU A 340 -53.37 7.83 -35.97
N PHE A 341 -53.08 6.58 -35.58
CA PHE A 341 -53.79 5.41 -36.06
C PHE A 341 -55.29 5.46 -35.70
N GLU A 342 -55.64 5.87 -34.48
CA GLU A 342 -57.03 6.08 -34.06
C GLU A 342 -57.74 7.20 -34.84
N ARG A 343 -57.07 8.35 -35.06
CA ARG A 343 -57.65 9.48 -35.79
C ARG A 343 -57.89 9.22 -37.27
N THR A 344 -57.03 8.43 -37.90
CA THR A 344 -57.13 8.15 -39.35
C THR A 344 -58.36 7.29 -39.67
N GLY A 345 -59.10 6.80 -38.66
CA GLY A 345 -60.38 6.12 -38.83
C GLY A 345 -60.29 4.84 -39.66
N GLY A 346 -59.07 4.36 -39.92
CA GLY A 346 -58.78 3.11 -40.60
C GLY A 346 -59.16 1.99 -39.66
N GLY A 347 -60.46 1.65 -39.62
CA GLY A 347 -60.94 0.47 -38.92
C GLY A 347 -60.02 -0.69 -39.26
N TRP A 348 -59.55 -1.40 -38.23
CA TRP A 348 -58.69 -2.58 -38.31
C TRP A 348 -59.22 -3.51 -39.41
N LYS A 349 -58.81 -3.30 -40.65
CA LYS A 349 -58.85 -4.34 -41.66
C LYS A 349 -57.74 -5.26 -41.22
N ARG A 350 -58.16 -6.25 -40.42
CA ARG A 350 -57.43 -7.48 -40.14
C ARG A 350 -56.69 -7.83 -41.43
N PRO A 351 -55.34 -7.81 -41.46
CA PRO A 351 -54.61 -8.28 -42.61
C PRO A 351 -55.16 -9.67 -42.91
N GLN A 352 -55.84 -9.84 -44.05
CA GLN A 352 -56.21 -11.16 -44.53
C GLN A 352 -54.88 -11.87 -44.77
N SER A 353 -54.54 -12.78 -43.87
CA SER A 353 -53.51 -13.77 -44.03
C SER A 353 -53.94 -14.74 -45.13
N GLU A 354 -53.86 -14.29 -46.37
CA GLU A 354 -54.04 -15.11 -47.57
C GLU A 354 -53.01 -14.66 -48.62
N ALA A 355 -51.81 -15.18 -48.49
CA ALA A 355 -50.96 -15.63 -49.59
C ALA A 355 -49.75 -16.31 -48.96
N GLU A 356 -49.81 -17.64 -48.91
CA GLU A 356 -48.60 -18.46 -49.02
C GLU A 356 -47.89 -18.02 -50.29
N ASP A 357 -46.87 -17.17 -50.18
CA ASP A 357 -45.90 -17.04 -51.26
C ASP A 357 -44.58 -17.63 -50.79
N LYS A 358 -44.36 -18.82 -51.34
CA LYS A 358 -43.07 -19.49 -51.46
C LYS A 358 -42.15 -18.53 -52.21
N ASN A 359 -41.19 -17.93 -51.53
CA ASN A 359 -39.91 -17.55 -52.14
C ASN A 359 -38.87 -17.70 -51.03
N GLU A 360 -38.16 -18.83 -51.04
CA GLU A 360 -37.01 -19.09 -51.90
C GLU A 360 -35.76 -18.62 -51.18
N GLU A 361 -35.04 -19.64 -50.72
CA GLU A 361 -33.67 -19.63 -50.25
C GLU A 361 -32.80 -18.80 -51.19
N ALA A 362 -32.30 -17.66 -50.72
CA ALA A 362 -31.12 -17.01 -51.28
C ALA A 362 -30.64 -15.94 -50.29
N ASP A 363 -29.63 -16.26 -49.49
CA ASP A 363 -28.29 -15.67 -49.63
C ASP A 363 -27.48 -15.94 -48.34
N GLU A 364 -26.89 -17.13 -48.29
CA GLU A 364 -25.66 -17.36 -47.54
C GLU A 364 -24.54 -16.61 -48.27
N GLY A 365 -24.17 -15.41 -47.82
CA GLY A 365 -23.10 -14.69 -48.50
C GLY A 365 -22.75 -13.33 -47.91
N ALA A 366 -21.93 -13.33 -46.86
CA ALA A 366 -20.77 -12.45 -46.69
C ALA A 366 -20.32 -12.43 -45.22
N GLU A 367 -19.45 -13.39 -44.88
CA GLU A 367 -18.40 -13.13 -43.90
C GLU A 367 -17.51 -12.01 -44.48
N GLY A 368 -17.86 -10.78 -44.17
CA GLY A 368 -17.01 -9.62 -44.39
C GLY A 368 -16.06 -9.48 -43.21
N ASP A 369 -14.84 -9.99 -43.38
CA ASP A 369 -13.64 -9.47 -42.75
C ASP A 369 -13.68 -7.93 -42.86
N ASN A 370 -13.79 -7.25 -41.72
CA ASN A 370 -13.45 -5.84 -41.60
C ASN A 370 -12.28 -5.74 -40.62
N GLU A 371 -11.14 -6.26 -41.08
CA GLU A 371 -9.83 -5.79 -40.64
C GLU A 371 -9.69 -4.30 -41.02
N GLU A 372 -9.10 -3.54 -40.09
CA GLU A 372 -8.46 -2.25 -40.33
C GLU A 372 -9.30 -1.13 -40.96
N GLU A 373 -9.84 -0.23 -40.13
CA GLU A 373 -9.62 1.20 -40.39
C GLU A 373 -9.32 1.96 -39.09
N GLU A 374 -8.05 2.38 -39.02
CA GLU A 374 -7.59 3.70 -38.64
C GLU A 374 -8.05 4.30 -37.31
N ASP A 375 -7.12 4.15 -36.37
CA ASP A 375 -6.63 5.14 -35.42
C ASP A 375 -6.60 6.58 -36.02
N VAL A 376 -7.75 7.25 -36.11
CA VAL A 376 -7.81 8.70 -36.31
C VAL A 376 -7.73 9.36 -34.95
N GLY A 377 -6.49 9.59 -34.53
CA GLY A 377 -6.13 10.55 -33.49
C GLY A 377 -6.66 11.94 -33.86
N GLY A 378 -7.87 12.23 -33.39
CA GLY A 378 -8.39 13.59 -33.31
C GLY A 378 -7.88 14.25 -32.04
N GLU A 379 -6.68 14.82 -32.10
CA GLU A 379 -6.26 15.90 -31.19
C GLU A 379 -7.27 17.06 -31.34
N LYS A 380 -8.30 17.08 -30.50
CA LYS A 380 -9.05 18.31 -30.25
C LYS A 380 -8.22 19.14 -29.29
N GLU A 381 -7.38 19.99 -29.88
CA GLU A 381 -6.83 21.20 -29.30
C GLU A 381 -8.02 22.12 -28.94
N GLY A 382 -8.56 21.89 -27.73
CA GLY A 382 -9.60 22.72 -27.14
C GLY A 382 -8.96 23.95 -26.54
N GLY A 383 -9.28 25.10 -27.14
CA GLY A 383 -8.67 26.40 -26.88
C GLY A 383 -8.65 26.79 -25.40
N GLU A 384 -7.51 27.36 -25.02
CA GLU A 384 -7.36 28.18 -23.83
C GLU A 384 -8.27 29.41 -23.96
N GLU A 385 -9.45 29.36 -23.34
CA GLU A 385 -10.19 30.57 -23.00
C GLU A 385 -9.42 31.28 -21.88
N GLN A 386 -8.62 32.26 -22.31
CA GLN A 386 -8.02 33.27 -21.48
C GLN A 386 -9.12 34.16 -20.90
N GLU A 387 -9.74 33.74 -19.79
CA GLU A 387 -10.60 34.63 -19.00
C GLU A 387 -9.75 35.70 -18.31
N GLY A 388 -9.72 36.85 -18.98
CA GLY A 388 -10.03 38.17 -18.43
C GLY A 388 -9.83 38.36 -16.93
N GLY A 389 -8.81 39.16 -16.61
CA GLY A 389 -8.65 39.76 -15.29
C GLY A 389 -9.90 40.52 -14.85
N GLY A 390 -10.43 40.14 -13.70
CA GLY A 390 -11.34 40.93 -12.89
C GLY A 390 -10.66 41.22 -11.56
N GLY A 391 -10.00 42.37 -11.47
CA GLY A 391 -9.53 42.89 -10.19
C GLY A 391 -10.72 43.20 -9.29
N GLN A 392 -10.69 42.68 -8.07
CA GLN A 392 -11.43 43.25 -6.95
C GLN A 392 -10.46 43.53 -5.82
N ALA A 393 -10.04 44.79 -5.78
CA ALA A 393 -9.69 45.45 -4.54
C ALA A 393 -10.97 45.54 -3.69
N MET A 394 -10.89 45.13 -2.44
CA MET A 394 -11.78 45.64 -1.40
C MET A 394 -10.88 45.94 -0.19
N GLU A 395 -10.55 47.23 -0.04
CA GLU A 395 -10.34 47.88 1.26
C GLU A 395 -11.66 47.71 2.05
N GLU A 396 -11.69 47.38 3.35
CA GLU A 396 -11.10 48.10 4.49
C GLU A 396 -10.93 47.14 5.69
#